data_AF-A0A944D2Q8-F1
#
_entry.id   AF-A0A944D2Q8-F1
#
_cell.length_a   1.000
_cell.length_b   1.000
_cell.length_c   1.000
_cell.angle_alpha   90.00
_cell.angle_beta   90.00
_cell.angle_gamma   90.00
#
_symmetry.space_group_name_H-M   'P 1'
#
loop_
_entity.id
_entity.type
_entity.pdbx_description
1 polymer ?
#
loop_
_entity_poly.entity_id
_entity_poly.type
_entity_poly.pdbx_seq_one_letter_code
_entity_poly.pdbx_strand_id
1 'polypeptide(L)' 'MNEQSFISGAKGLAVAGMVSSYILGPLIFFGGLGWYLTSRFGNQAFVIGGVGIAFIVSNILIIKNTTKITNYVKKR' A
#
# COMPACT_ATOMS: atom_id res chain seq x y z
N MET A 1 -31.55 -10.87 2.24
CA MET A 1 -30.19 -10.61 1.71
C MET A 1 -29.80 -11.82 0.89
N ASN A 2 -29.63 -11.67 -0.42
CA ASN A 2 -29.29 -12.81 -1.29
C ASN A 2 -27.79 -13.10 -1.16
N GLU A 3 -27.42 -14.38 -1.19
CA GLU A 3 -26.03 -14.86 -1.05
C GLU A 3 -25.06 -14.17 -2.02
N GLN A 4 -25.54 -13.86 -3.23
CA GLN A 4 -24.84 -13.08 -4.27
C GLN A 4 -24.43 -11.67 -3.80
N SER A 5 -25.28 -10.95 -3.05
CA SER A 5 -24.97 -9.59 -2.57
C SER A 5 -23.94 -9.61 -1.44
N PHE A 6 -23.98 -10.66 -0.60
CA PHE A 6 -23.00 -10.86 0.48
C PHE A 6 -21.61 -11.18 -0.09
N ILE A 7 -21.52 -12.07 -1.08
CA ILE A 7 -20.26 -12.44 -1.74
C ILE A 7 -19.65 -11.25 -2.49
N SER A 8 -20.46 -10.44 -3.18
CA SER A 8 -19.97 -9.20 -3.81
C SER A 8 -19.48 -8.17 -2.79
N GLY A 9 -20.17 -8.02 -1.66
CA GLY A 9 -19.74 -7.14 -0.56
C GLY A 9 -18.39 -7.59 0.03
N ALA A 10 -18.23 -8.88 0.31
CA ALA A 10 -16.99 -9.45 0.85
C ALA A 10 -15.80 -9.27 -0.12
N LYS A 11 -16.01 -9.45 -1.43
CA LYS A 11 -14.99 -9.21 -2.45
C LYS A 11 -14.59 -7.74 -2.53
N GLY A 12 -15.55 -6.82 -2.46
CA GLY A 12 -15.28 -5.38 -2.42
C GLY A 12 -14.43 -4.99 -1.22
N LEU A 13 -14.75 -5.53 -0.04
CA LEU A 13 -13.99 -5.28 1.19
C LEU A 13 -12.56 -5.82 1.10
N ALA A 14 -12.38 -7.02 0.54
CA ALA A 14 -11.07 -7.63 0.35
C ALA A 14 -10.18 -6.81 -0.60
N VAL A 15 -10.75 -6.27 -1.69
CA VAL A 15 -10.02 -5.39 -2.61
C VAL A 15 -9.63 -4.09 -1.93
N ALA A 16 -10.55 -3.46 -1.18
CA ALA A 16 -10.25 -2.25 -0.43
C ALA A 16 -9.14 -2.48 0.63
N GLY A 17 -9.18 -3.61 1.33
CA GLY A 17 -8.15 -4.01 2.28
C GLY A 17 -6.78 -4.25 1.63
N MET A 18 -6.75 -4.85 0.43
CA MET A 18 -5.49 -4.97 -0.32
C MET A 18 -4.95 -3.61 -0.75
N VAL A 19 -5.79 -2.72 -1.28
CA VAL A 19 -5.36 -1.39 -1.71
C VAL A 19 -4.83 -0.57 -0.53
N SER A 20 -5.51 -0.60 0.61
CA SER A 20 -5.05 0.09 1.81
C SER A 20 -3.71 -0.47 2.32
N SER A 21 -3.50 -1.79 2.23
CA SER A 21 -2.22 -2.41 2.62
C SER A 21 -1.03 -1.96 1.78
N TYR A 22 -1.22 -1.67 0.49
CA TYR A 22 -0.16 -1.14 -0.38
C TYR A 22 0.26 0.28 -0.03
N ILE A 23 -0.59 1.03 0.67
CA ILE A 23 -0.29 2.38 1.14
C ILE A 23 0.28 2.32 2.56
N LEU A 24 -0.41 1.60 3.45
CA LEU A 24 -0.04 1.52 4.86
C LEU A 24 1.26 0.75 5.10
N GLY A 25 1.52 -0.32 4.33
CA GLY A 25 2.73 -1.13 4.49
C GLY A 25 4.01 -0.31 4.32
N PRO A 26 4.22 0.36 3.17
CA PRO A 26 5.38 1.23 2.97
C PRO A 26 5.42 2.40 3.95
N LEU A 27 4.27 3.01 4.28
CA LEU A 27 4.21 4.15 5.21
C LEU A 27 4.67 3.76 6.62
N ILE A 28 4.19 2.62 7.14
CA ILE A 28 4.59 2.11 8.45
C ILE A 28 6.06 1.71 8.45
N PHE A 29 6.51 1.02 7.40
CA PHE A 29 7.89 0.54 7.31
C PHE A 29 8.90 1.70 7.21
N PHE A 30 8.77 2.56 6.20
CA PHE A 30 9.72 3.64 5.97
C PHE A 30 9.49 4.85 6.90
N GLY A 31 8.23 5.12 7.28
CA GLY A 31 7.93 6.13 8.29
C GLY A 31 8.44 5.71 9.68
N GLY A 32 8.27 4.44 10.05
CA GLY A 32 8.82 3.87 11.29
C GLY A 32 10.35 3.86 11.30
N LEU A 33 10.99 3.47 10.19
CA LEU A 33 12.44 3.59 10.03
C LEU A 33 12.91 5.04 10.15
N GLY A 34 12.24 5.97 9.47
CA GLY A 34 12.55 7.40 9.54
C GLY A 34 12.44 7.93 10.97
N TRP A 35 11.43 7.52 11.73
CA TRP A 35 11.27 7.89 13.14
C TRP A 35 12.39 7.31 14.01
N TYR A 36 12.75 6.03 13.82
CA TYR A 36 13.87 5.40 14.52
C TYR A 36 15.20 6.14 14.26
N LEU A 37 15.47 6.49 12.99
CA LEU A 37 16.63 7.27 12.57
C LEU A 37 16.62 8.67 13.17
N THR A 38 15.48 9.36 13.17
CA THR A 38 15.34 10.67 13.83
C THR A 38 15.58 10.57 15.33
N SER A 39 15.09 9.52 16.01
CA SER A 39 15.35 9.31 17.44
C SER A 39 16.84 9.09 17.74
N ARG A 40 17.59 8.47 16.81
CA ARG A 40 19.03 8.22 16.97
C ARG A 40 19.92 9.42 16.66
N PHE A 41 19.57 10.20 15.63
CA PHE A 41 20.42 11.28 15.10
C PHE A 41 19.87 12.69 15.34
N GLY A 42 18.67 12.83 15.92
CA GLY A 42 18.03 14.11 16.22
C GLY A 42 17.55 14.90 15.00
N ASN A 43 17.64 14.34 13.79
CA ASN A 43 17.31 15.05 12.55
C ASN A 43 15.95 14.62 11.98
N GLN A 44 15.01 15.55 11.87
CA GLN A 44 13.66 15.30 11.34
C GLN A 44 13.62 15.01 9.83
N ALA A 45 14.70 15.32 9.10
CA ALA A 45 14.82 15.02 7.67
C ALA A 45 14.68 13.51 7.37
N PHE A 46 15.03 12.64 8.32
CA PHE A 46 14.90 11.19 8.14
C PHE A 46 13.43 10.72 8.11
N VAL A 47 12.55 11.31 8.91
CA VAL A 47 11.10 11.02 8.85
C VAL A 47 10.52 11.51 7.52
N ILE A 48 10.86 12.74 7.11
CA ILE A 48 10.36 13.33 5.86
C ILE A 48 10.85 12.51 4.66
N GLY A 49 12.13 12.14 4.64
CA GLY A 49 12.71 11.26 3.62
C GLY A 49 12.07 9.88 3.61
N GLY A 50 11.83 9.29 4.78
CA GLY A 50 11.15 8.00 4.92
C GLY A 50 9.72 8.02 4.37
N VAL A 51 8.94 9.07 4.69
CA VAL A 51 7.59 9.25 4.15
C VAL A 51 7.62 9.49 2.63
N GLY A 52 8.59 10.26 2.12
CA GLY A 52 8.78 10.45 0.68
C GLY A 52 9.07 9.13 -0.05
N ILE A 53 9.97 8.30 0.50
CA ILE A 53 10.27 6.97 -0.05
C ILE A 53 9.04 6.06 0.02
N ALA A 54 8.30 6.07 1.15
CA ALA A 54 7.06 5.32 1.29
C ALA A 54 6.07 5.65 0.17
N PHE A 55 5.90 6.93 -0.14
CA PHE A 55 4.99 7.37 -1.19
C PHE A 55 5.38 6.82 -2.57
N ILE A 56 6.67 6.91 -2.92
CA ILE A 56 7.18 6.38 -4.20
C ILE A 56 6.95 4.87 -4.28
N VAL A 57 7.29 4.14 -3.21
CA VAL A 57 7.15 2.69 -3.15
C VAL A 57 5.68 2.27 -3.27
N SER A 58 4.77 2.91 -2.55
CA SER A 58 3.32 2.66 -2.65
C SER A 58 2.81 2.81 -4.08
N ASN A 59 3.20 3.87 -4.79
CA ASN A 59 2.82 4.08 -6.19
C ASN A 59 3.36 2.98 -7.11
N ILE A 60 4.61 2.55 -6.91
CA ILE A 60 5.19 1.43 -7.68
C ILE A 60 4.42 0.13 -7.43
N LEU A 61 4.06 -0.18 -6.17
CA LEU A 61 3.29 -1.39 -5.85
C LEU A 61 1.90 -1.37 -6.50
N ILE A 62 1.21 -0.24 -6.44
CA ILE A 62 -0.11 -0.07 -7.08
C ILE A 62 -0.01 -0.31 -8.58
N ILE A 63 0.97 0.29 -9.26
CA ILE A 63 1.17 0.10 -10.70
C ILE A 63 1.50 -1.36 -11.03
N LYS A 64 2.49 -1.97 -10.35
CA LYS A 64 2.87 -3.37 -10.61
C LYS A 64 1.70 -4.34 -10.42
N ASN A 65 0.90 -4.14 -9.37
CA ASN A 65 -0.26 -4.99 -9.12
C ASN A 65 -1.38 -4.76 -10.15
N THR A 66 -1.60 -3.51 -10.56
CA THR A 66 -2.56 -3.16 -11.61
C THR A 66 -2.17 -3.80 -12.93
N THR A 67 -0.91 -3.67 -13.36
CA THR A 67 -0.41 -4.29 -14.61
C THR A 67 -0.53 -5.81 -14.58
N LYS A 68 -0.28 -6.45 -13.43
CA LYS A 68 -0.45 -7.91 -13.27
C LYS A 68 -1.91 -8.32 -13.50
N ILE A 69 -2.86 -7.59 -12.94
CA ILE A 69 -4.30 -7.84 -13.12
C ILE A 69 -4.71 -7.61 -14.57
N THR A 70 -4.32 -6.48 -15.19
CA THR A 70 -4.63 -6.17 -16.58
C THR A 70 -4.11 -7.24 -17.54
N ASN A 71 -2.88 -7.72 -17.34
CA ASN A 71 -2.31 -8.80 -18.17
C ASN A 71 -3.03 -10.13 -17.95
N TYR A 72 -3.52 -10.40 -16.73
CA TYR A 72 -4.30 -11.60 -16.45
C TYR A 72 -5.67 -11.57 -17.13
N VAL A 73 -6.32 -10.40 -17.18
CA VAL A 73 -7.60 -10.21 -17.89
C VAL A 73 -7.39 -10.29 -19.40
N LYS A 74 -6.34 -9.66 -19.95
CA LYS A 74 -6.04 -9.65 -21.39
C LYS A 74 -5.68 -11.03 -21.97
N LYS A 75 -5.22 -11.97 -21.13
CA LYS A 75 -4.84 -13.33 -21.53
C LYS A 75 -6.00 -14.33 -21.47
N ARG A 76 -7.15 -13.95 -20.89
CA ARG A 76 -8.41 -14.70 -20.99
C ARG A 76 -9.22 -14.25 -22.19
#